data_AF-A0A151RDR6-F1
#
_entry.id   AF-A0A151RDR6-F1
#
_cell.length_a   1.000
_cell.length_b   1.000
_cell.length_c   1.000
_cell.angle_alpha   90.00
_cell.angle_beta   90.00
_cell.angle_gamma   90.00
#
_symmetry.space_group_name_H-M   'P 1'
#
loop_
_entity.id
_entity.type
_entity.pdbx_description
1 polymer ?
#
loop_
_entity_poly.entity_id
_entity_poly.type
_entity_poly.pdbx_seq_one_letter_code
_entity_poly.pdbx_strand_id
1 'polypeptide(L)'
;QEVKKYMPPCFVEKRNSNGKTPRELFTEEHTELLTKAESWMKSMAKSCMIVSTLIATEVFTAAFSIPHGDDEKNCNPIRNAIIFIIFAISDATALISSSISILIFLSMLVIARYAEDDFFKSLPLKLIYGLVTLFISIISMMVAFSSAFFITYSNSIKWVPIFVSVLALAPITLFTFLLFPLWSDVVYSAYFCRSIFRPSKHVLYYVDG
;
A
#
# COMPACT_ATOMS: atom_id res chain seq x y z
N GLN A 1 -5.32 -17.11 19.00
CA GLN A 1 -5.31 -18.47 18.41
C GLN A 1 -3.95 -19.14 18.54
N GLU A 2 -2.84 -18.40 18.36
CA GLU A 2 -1.48 -18.93 18.47
C GLU A 2 -1.06 -19.47 19.83
N VAL A 3 -1.32 -18.72 20.91
CA VAL A 3 -0.98 -19.14 22.28
C VAL A 3 -1.69 -20.45 22.66
N LYS A 4 -2.90 -20.69 22.13
CA LYS A 4 -3.70 -21.90 22.38
C LYS A 4 -3.03 -23.17 21.84
N LYS A 5 -2.13 -23.08 20.85
CA LYS A 5 -1.39 -24.20 20.27
C LYS A 5 -0.27 -24.72 21.18
N TYR A 6 0.31 -23.84 21.99
CA TYR A 6 1.43 -24.14 22.89
C TYR A 6 0.98 -24.23 24.36
N MET A 7 -0.29 -23.93 24.63
CA MET A 7 -0.87 -23.98 25.96
C MET A 7 -1.38 -25.39 26.26
N PRO A 8 -1.02 -25.99 27.41
CA PRO A 8 -1.58 -27.27 27.81
C PRO A 8 -3.12 -27.17 27.84
N PRO A 9 -3.87 -28.20 27.39
CA PRO A 9 -5.33 -28.15 27.24
C PRO A 9 -6.05 -27.65 28.50
N CYS A 10 -5.51 -28.00 29.66
CA CYS A 10 -6.02 -27.65 30.98
C CYS A 10 -6.05 -26.13 31.27
N PHE A 11 -5.22 -25.34 30.59
CA PHE A 11 -5.13 -23.89 30.79
C PHE A 11 -6.00 -23.09 29.80
N VAL A 12 -6.44 -23.71 28.70
CA VAL A 12 -7.22 -23.05 27.64
C VAL A 12 -8.60 -22.61 28.13
N GLU A 13 -9.19 -23.40 29.03
CA GLU A 13 -10.51 -23.14 29.64
C GLU A 13 -10.40 -22.71 31.11
N LYS A 14 -9.18 -22.61 31.65
CA LYS A 14 -8.95 -22.26 33.05
C LYS A 14 -9.40 -20.84 33.30
N ARG A 15 -10.43 -20.70 34.11
CA ARG A 15 -10.97 -19.40 34.50
C ARG A 15 -10.06 -18.73 35.53
N ASN A 16 -9.87 -17.42 35.39
CA ASN A 16 -9.17 -16.64 36.40
C ASN A 16 -10.06 -16.43 37.64
N SER A 17 -9.53 -15.69 38.64
CA SER A 17 -10.24 -15.33 39.88
C SER A 17 -11.59 -14.64 39.64
N ASN A 18 -11.76 -14.01 38.49
CA ASN A 18 -12.96 -13.28 38.08
C ASN A 18 -13.90 -14.15 37.20
N GLY A 19 -13.64 -15.46 37.10
CA GLY A 19 -14.48 -16.39 36.34
C GLY A 19 -14.32 -16.33 34.81
N LYS A 20 -13.35 -15.55 34.29
CA LYS A 20 -13.15 -15.34 32.85
C LYS A 20 -12.13 -16.31 32.29
N THR A 21 -12.40 -16.86 31.11
CA THR A 21 -11.42 -17.65 30.35
C THR A 21 -10.31 -16.76 29.77
N PRO A 22 -9.14 -17.30 29.42
CA PRO A 22 -8.05 -16.52 28.82
C PRO A 22 -8.47 -15.85 27.50
N ARG A 23 -9.42 -16.45 26.77
CA ARG A 23 -9.97 -15.86 25.54
C ARG A 23 -10.86 -14.66 25.84
N GLU A 24 -11.77 -14.78 26.80
CA GLU A 24 -12.66 -13.67 27.20
C GLU A 24 -11.85 -12.51 27.76
N LEU A 25 -10.87 -12.79 28.63
CA LEU A 25 -9.98 -11.78 29.19
C LEU A 25 -9.15 -11.09 28.10
N PHE A 26 -8.60 -11.84 27.15
CA PHE A 26 -7.85 -11.27 26.02
C PHE A 26 -8.73 -10.40 25.13
N THR A 27 -9.93 -10.86 24.78
CA THR A 27 -10.87 -10.08 23.96
C THR A 27 -11.24 -8.78 24.68
N GLU A 28 -11.59 -8.83 25.96
CA GLU A 28 -11.97 -7.66 26.75
C GLU A 28 -10.85 -6.63 26.82
N GLU A 29 -9.64 -7.05 27.19
CA GLU A 29 -8.45 -6.18 27.27
C GLU A 29 -8.05 -5.58 25.90
N HIS A 30 -8.39 -6.25 24.78
CA HIS A 30 -8.02 -5.80 23.44
C HIS A 30 -9.16 -5.14 22.66
N THR A 31 -10.37 -5.04 23.21
CA THR A 31 -11.50 -4.39 22.54
C THR A 31 -11.24 -2.90 22.23
N GLU A 32 -10.66 -2.17 23.18
CA GLU A 32 -10.29 -0.76 22.99
C GLU A 32 -9.20 -0.58 21.91
N LEU A 33 -8.23 -1.49 21.86
CA LEU A 33 -7.18 -1.47 20.83
C LEU A 33 -7.76 -1.77 19.45
N LEU A 34 -8.69 -2.73 19.34
CA LEU A 34 -9.34 -3.07 18.08
C LEU A 34 -10.19 -1.92 17.54
N THR A 35 -10.99 -1.28 18.40
CA THR A 35 -11.80 -0.11 18.00
C THR A 35 -10.92 1.09 17.58
N LYS A 36 -9.81 1.33 18.29
CA LYS A 36 -8.84 2.36 17.92
C LYS A 36 -8.15 2.05 16.59
N ALA A 37 -7.76 0.79 16.36
CA ALA A 37 -7.16 0.35 15.11
C ALA A 37 -8.15 0.49 13.94
N GLU A 38 -9.40 0.09 14.12
CA GLU A 38 -10.45 0.24 13.12
C GLU A 38 -10.69 1.71 12.74
N SER A 39 -10.78 2.59 13.75
CA SER A 39 -10.92 4.03 13.55
C SER A 39 -9.73 4.62 12.78
N TRP A 40 -8.51 4.26 13.19
CA TRP A 40 -7.28 4.67 12.51
C TRP A 40 -7.26 4.21 11.04
N MET A 41 -7.62 2.95 10.80
CA MET A 41 -7.71 2.37 9.46
C MET A 41 -8.76 3.09 8.58
N LYS A 42 -9.94 3.39 9.12
CA LYS A 42 -10.98 4.17 8.42
C LYS A 42 -10.50 5.59 8.10
N SER A 43 -9.81 6.24 9.02
CA SER A 43 -9.25 7.58 8.80
C SER A 43 -8.18 7.54 7.70
N MET A 44 -7.26 6.59 7.76
CA MET A 44 -6.22 6.38 6.76
C MET A 44 -6.81 6.15 5.37
N ALA A 45 -7.78 5.24 5.24
CA ALA A 45 -8.44 4.95 3.96
C ALA A 45 -9.08 6.21 3.35
N LYS A 46 -9.73 7.06 4.15
CA LYS A 46 -10.28 8.34 3.69
C LYS A 46 -9.19 9.28 3.18
N SER A 47 -8.13 9.48 3.95
CA SER A 47 -7.02 10.35 3.56
C SER A 47 -6.35 9.85 2.27
N CYS A 48 -6.08 8.55 2.16
CA CYS A 48 -5.49 7.98 0.96
C CYS A 48 -6.40 8.09 -0.26
N MET A 49 -7.72 7.87 -0.14
CA MET A 49 -8.65 8.11 -1.25
C MET A 49 -8.62 9.55 -1.75
N ILE A 50 -8.54 10.53 -0.85
CA ILE A 50 -8.43 11.95 -1.23
C ILE A 50 -7.15 12.16 -2.05
N VAL A 51 -6.01 11.64 -1.57
CA VAL A 51 -4.72 11.73 -2.28
C VAL A 51 -4.79 11.02 -3.64
N SER A 52 -5.32 9.80 -3.72
CA SER A 52 -5.50 9.08 -4.99
C SER A 52 -6.38 9.87 -5.96
N THR A 53 -7.47 10.46 -5.47
CA THR A 53 -8.40 11.24 -6.29
C THR A 53 -7.73 12.50 -6.83
N LEU A 54 -6.91 13.16 -6.00
CA LEU A 54 -6.12 14.32 -6.41
C LEU A 54 -5.12 13.93 -7.51
N ILE A 55 -4.35 12.86 -7.30
CA ILE A 55 -3.41 12.36 -8.32
C ILE A 55 -4.15 12.07 -9.63
N ALA A 56 -5.26 11.32 -9.57
CA ALA A 56 -6.04 10.96 -10.75
C ALA A 56 -6.54 12.20 -11.51
N THR A 57 -6.94 13.25 -10.80
CA THR A 57 -7.38 14.52 -11.40
C THR A 57 -6.23 15.26 -12.07
N GLU A 58 -5.06 15.32 -11.41
CA GLU A 58 -3.87 15.99 -11.92
C GLU A 58 -3.33 15.30 -13.16
N VAL A 59 -3.16 13.96 -13.15
CA VAL A 59 -2.68 13.22 -14.33
C VAL A 59 -3.70 13.25 -15.48
N PHE A 60 -5.00 13.16 -15.19
CA PHE A 60 -6.04 13.34 -16.22
C PHE A 60 -5.95 14.71 -16.89
N THR A 61 -5.75 15.77 -16.10
CA THR A 61 -5.61 17.14 -16.62
C THR A 61 -4.31 17.29 -17.42
N ALA A 62 -3.20 16.70 -16.95
CA ALA A 62 -1.92 16.72 -17.62
C ALA A 62 -1.98 16.07 -19.02
N ALA A 63 -2.70 14.95 -19.15
CA ALA A 63 -2.88 14.25 -20.43
C ALA A 63 -3.41 15.15 -21.56
N PHE A 64 -4.27 16.13 -21.25
CA PHE A 64 -4.85 17.05 -22.23
C PHE A 64 -4.20 18.44 -22.27
N SER A 65 -3.38 18.79 -21.27
CA SER A 65 -2.77 20.11 -21.16
C SER A 65 -1.43 20.23 -21.87
N ILE A 66 -0.73 19.11 -22.15
CA ILE A 66 0.56 19.15 -22.84
C ILE A 66 0.35 19.44 -24.33
N PRO A 67 0.97 20.50 -24.87
CA PRO A 67 0.88 20.81 -26.29
C PRO A 67 1.53 19.70 -27.12
N HIS A 68 0.73 19.09 -27.98
CA HIS A 68 1.18 18.12 -28.99
C HIS A 68 1.80 18.94 -30.12
N GLY A 69 3.11 19.22 -30.01
CA GLY A 69 3.76 20.21 -30.87
C GLY A 69 3.65 19.89 -32.36
N ASP A 70 3.36 20.91 -33.16
CA ASP A 70 3.49 20.87 -34.62
C ASP A 70 4.97 20.73 -35.02
N ASP A 71 5.23 19.91 -36.04
CA ASP A 71 6.52 19.35 -36.43
C ASP A 71 7.60 20.36 -36.91
N GLU A 72 7.29 21.66 -36.98
CA GLU A 72 8.10 22.60 -37.78
C GLU A 72 9.30 23.24 -37.04
N LYS A 73 9.46 23.05 -35.72
CA LYS A 73 10.50 23.76 -34.93
C LYS A 73 11.39 22.89 -34.04
N ASN A 74 11.29 21.57 -34.10
CA ASN A 74 12.05 20.69 -33.22
C ASN A 74 13.37 20.20 -33.84
N CYS A 75 14.48 20.50 -33.16
CA CYS A 75 15.84 20.13 -33.56
C CYS A 75 16.12 18.60 -33.47
N ASN A 76 15.17 17.79 -32.96
CA ASN A 76 15.23 16.31 -32.99
C ASN A 76 13.84 15.66 -32.74
N PRO A 77 13.02 15.40 -33.78
CA PRO A 77 11.64 14.93 -33.64
C PRO A 77 11.54 13.55 -32.96
N ILE A 78 12.49 12.65 -33.23
CA ILE A 78 12.51 11.28 -32.68
C ILE A 78 12.64 11.28 -31.16
N ARG A 79 13.49 12.14 -30.59
CA ARG A 79 13.70 12.20 -29.13
C ARG A 79 12.45 12.68 -28.41
N ASN A 80 11.80 13.71 -28.92
CA ASN A 80 10.59 14.25 -28.32
C ASN A 80 9.42 13.26 -28.44
N ALA A 81 9.32 12.52 -29.54
CA ALA A 81 8.35 11.44 -29.68
C ALA A 81 8.54 10.32 -28.63
N ILE A 82 9.79 9.91 -28.37
CA ILE A 82 10.08 8.91 -27.33
C ILE A 82 9.68 9.41 -25.94
N ILE A 83 10.02 10.65 -25.59
CA ILE A 83 9.67 11.23 -24.28
C ILE A 83 8.15 11.37 -24.14
N PHE A 84 7.45 11.73 -25.23
CA PHE A 84 5.98 11.78 -25.25
C PHE A 84 5.34 10.41 -25.04
N ILE A 85 5.87 9.34 -25.65
CA ILE A 85 5.40 7.97 -25.41
C ILE A 85 5.61 7.58 -23.95
N ILE A 86 6.77 7.90 -23.36
CA ILE A 86 7.05 7.65 -21.94
C ILE A 86 6.05 8.42 -21.06
N PHE A 87 5.80 9.69 -21.37
CA PHE A 87 4.79 10.50 -20.70
C PHE A 87 3.42 9.81 -20.75
N ALA A 88 2.93 9.45 -21.93
CA ALA A 88 1.60 8.88 -22.10
C ALA A 88 1.41 7.54 -21.36
N ILE A 89 2.41 6.64 -21.42
CA ILE A 89 2.37 5.35 -20.72
C ILE A 89 2.39 5.58 -19.20
N SER A 90 3.23 6.48 -18.73
CA SER A 90 3.39 6.79 -17.31
C SER A 90 2.14 7.48 -16.74
N ASP A 91 1.53 8.39 -17.50
CA ASP A 91 0.31 9.09 -17.12
C ASP A 91 -0.88 8.11 -17.03
N ALA A 92 -1.05 7.25 -18.04
CA ALA A 92 -2.07 6.21 -18.03
C ALA A 92 -1.87 5.22 -16.86
N THR A 93 -0.63 4.83 -16.58
CA THR A 93 -0.32 3.94 -15.46
C THR A 93 -0.63 4.60 -14.12
N ALA A 94 -0.35 5.90 -13.97
CA ALA A 94 -0.72 6.67 -12.78
C ALA A 94 -2.24 6.71 -12.61
N LEU A 95 -2.99 7.02 -13.67
CA LEU A 95 -4.46 7.07 -13.65
C LEU A 95 -5.09 5.73 -13.23
N ILE A 96 -4.67 4.64 -13.88
CA ILE A 96 -5.24 3.31 -13.63
C ILE A 96 -4.91 2.85 -12.20
N SER A 97 -3.64 2.97 -11.80
CA SER A 97 -3.22 2.55 -10.45
C SER A 97 -3.88 3.40 -9.35
N SER A 98 -4.05 4.70 -9.57
CA SER A 98 -4.80 5.57 -8.65
C SER A 98 -6.27 5.16 -8.53
N SER A 99 -6.91 4.86 -9.66
CA SER A 99 -8.30 4.41 -9.69
C SER A 99 -8.49 3.09 -8.95
N ILE A 100 -7.56 2.13 -9.14
CA ILE A 100 -7.56 0.86 -8.39
C ILE A 100 -7.40 1.13 -6.89
N SER A 101 -6.49 2.03 -6.50
CA SER A 101 -6.28 2.42 -5.10
C SER A 101 -7.56 2.99 -4.46
N ILE A 102 -8.27 3.88 -5.17
CA ILE A 102 -9.57 4.42 -4.74
C ILE A 102 -10.56 3.28 -4.49
N LEU A 103 -10.70 2.35 -5.44
CA LEU A 103 -11.63 1.22 -5.30
C LEU A 103 -11.29 0.32 -4.10
N ILE A 104 -10.00 0.07 -3.84
CA ILE A 104 -9.56 -0.74 -2.69
C ILE A 104 -9.89 -0.03 -1.37
N PHE A 105 -9.57 1.27 -1.23
CA PHE A 105 -9.88 2.01 -0.01
C PHE A 105 -11.39 2.23 0.18
N LEU A 106 -12.13 2.39 -0.92
CA LEU A 106 -13.59 2.43 -0.88
C LEU A 106 -14.15 1.09 -0.41
N SER A 107 -13.69 -0.02 -0.99
CA SER A 107 -14.07 -1.37 -0.56
C SER A 107 -13.78 -1.57 0.92
N MET A 108 -12.61 -1.15 1.39
CA MET A 108 -12.22 -1.20 2.80
C MET A 108 -13.19 -0.42 3.70
N LEU A 109 -13.62 0.79 3.31
CA LEU A 109 -14.58 1.59 4.08
C LEU A 109 -15.99 1.00 4.08
N VAL A 110 -16.44 0.44 2.96
CA VAL A 110 -17.73 -0.23 2.84
C VAL A 110 -17.77 -1.46 3.75
N ILE A 111 -16.72 -2.27 3.70
CA ILE A 111 -16.61 -3.50 4.47
C ILE A 111 -16.54 -3.23 5.97
N ALA A 112 -15.82 -2.19 6.38
CA ALA A 112 -15.74 -1.80 7.78
C ALA A 112 -17.09 -1.26 8.36
N ARG A 113 -18.16 -1.18 7.55
CA ARG A 113 -19.53 -0.91 8.03
C ARG A 113 -20.39 -2.17 8.20
N TYR A 114 -20.02 -3.30 7.61
CA TYR A 114 -20.82 -4.54 7.56
C TYR A 114 -20.28 -5.67 8.45
N ALA A 115 -19.62 -5.31 9.56
CA ALA A 115 -18.79 -6.17 10.42
C ALA A 115 -19.25 -7.63 10.60
N GLU A 116 -18.41 -8.58 10.14
CA GLU A 116 -18.34 -9.97 10.60
C GLU A 116 -16.93 -10.20 11.23
N ASP A 117 -16.83 -11.00 12.29
CA ASP A 117 -15.59 -11.18 13.07
C ASP A 117 -14.38 -11.70 12.26
N ASP A 118 -14.60 -12.48 11.20
CA ASP A 118 -13.53 -12.99 10.33
C ASP A 118 -12.99 -11.92 9.36
N PHE A 119 -13.69 -10.79 9.19
CA PHE A 119 -13.33 -9.75 8.24
C PHE A 119 -12.15 -8.89 8.70
N PHE A 120 -11.96 -8.72 10.01
CA PHE A 120 -10.85 -7.94 10.58
C PHE A 120 -9.47 -8.46 10.17
N LYS A 121 -9.35 -9.77 9.90
CA LYS A 121 -8.09 -10.38 9.46
C LYS A 121 -7.70 -10.01 8.02
N SER A 122 -8.68 -9.72 7.16
CA SER A 122 -8.46 -9.35 5.75
C SER A 122 -8.24 -7.85 5.54
N LEU A 123 -8.72 -7.03 6.48
CA LEU A 123 -8.63 -5.57 6.46
C LEU A 123 -7.19 -5.04 6.31
N PRO A 124 -6.19 -5.49 7.09
CA PRO A 124 -4.81 -4.99 6.97
C PRO A 124 -4.18 -5.34 5.62
N LEU A 125 -4.52 -6.50 5.03
CA LEU A 125 -4.04 -6.87 3.69
C LEU A 125 -4.59 -5.92 2.62
N LYS A 126 -5.87 -5.56 2.68
CA LYS A 126 -6.45 -4.58 1.75
C LYS A 126 -5.82 -3.21 1.88
N LEU A 127 -5.52 -2.77 3.10
CA LEU A 127 -4.79 -1.52 3.34
C LEU A 127 -3.42 -1.55 2.66
N ILE A 128 -2.66 -2.65 2.80
CA ILE A 128 -1.36 -2.82 2.15
C ILE A 128 -1.50 -2.74 0.63
N TYR A 129 -2.40 -3.53 0.03
CA TYR A 129 -2.60 -3.49 -1.43
C TYR A 129 -3.00 -2.09 -1.92
N GLY A 130 -3.85 -1.37 -1.19
CA GLY A 130 -4.24 0.00 -1.52
C GLY A 130 -3.09 0.99 -1.45
N LEU A 131 -2.20 0.85 -0.46
CA LEU A 131 -0.99 1.68 -0.33
C LEU A 131 0.05 1.36 -1.41
N VAL A 132 0.20 0.10 -1.80
CA VAL A 132 1.12 -0.31 -2.88
C VAL A 132 0.67 0.25 -4.23
N THR A 133 -0.63 0.18 -4.55
CA THR A 133 -1.15 0.75 -5.81
C THR A 133 -1.07 2.28 -5.80
N LEU A 134 -1.33 2.94 -4.67
CA LEU A 134 -1.10 4.37 -4.50
C LEU A 134 0.37 4.74 -4.75
N PHE A 135 1.31 3.93 -4.24
CA PHE A 135 2.74 4.19 -4.42
C PHE A 135 3.17 4.08 -5.89
N ILE A 136 2.68 3.06 -6.59
CA ILE A 136 2.89 2.91 -8.04
C ILE A 136 2.37 4.16 -8.76
N SER A 137 1.18 4.66 -8.37
CA SER A 137 0.61 5.88 -8.93
C SER A 137 1.51 7.10 -8.71
N ILE A 138 2.03 7.32 -7.51
CA ILE A 138 2.92 8.44 -7.18
C ILE A 138 4.21 8.38 -8.01
N ILE A 139 4.86 7.21 -8.11
CA ILE A 139 6.07 7.05 -8.91
C ILE A 139 5.76 7.38 -10.39
N SER A 140 4.69 6.82 -10.91
CA SER A 140 4.29 6.99 -12.30
C SER A 140 3.92 8.44 -12.61
N MET A 141 3.26 9.13 -11.69
CA MET A 141 2.98 10.57 -11.78
C MET A 141 4.28 11.39 -11.80
N MET A 142 5.26 11.08 -10.95
CA MET A 142 6.54 11.80 -10.92
C MET A 142 7.35 11.61 -12.22
N VAL A 143 7.29 10.41 -12.82
CA VAL A 143 7.90 10.13 -14.13
C VAL A 143 7.16 10.87 -15.26
N ALA A 144 5.82 10.91 -15.23
CA ALA A 144 5.02 11.67 -16.19
C ALA A 144 5.34 13.17 -16.08
N PHE A 145 5.34 13.72 -14.87
CA PHE A 145 5.69 15.11 -14.59
C PHE A 145 7.10 15.45 -15.09
N SER A 146 8.09 14.62 -14.78
CA SER A 146 9.47 14.82 -15.27
C SER A 146 9.50 14.83 -16.81
N SER A 147 8.83 13.87 -17.45
CA SER A 147 8.77 13.76 -18.92
C SER A 147 8.09 14.99 -19.56
N ALA A 148 7.02 15.51 -18.94
CA ALA A 148 6.35 16.73 -19.37
C ALA A 148 7.31 17.93 -19.39
N PHE A 149 8.11 18.12 -18.34
CA PHE A 149 9.13 19.18 -18.32
C PHE A 149 10.20 18.99 -19.40
N PHE A 150 10.62 17.75 -19.67
CA PHE A 150 11.56 17.48 -20.76
C PHE A 150 10.97 17.80 -22.14
N ILE A 151 9.67 17.60 -22.35
CA ILE A 151 8.98 17.96 -23.60
C ILE A 151 8.89 19.48 -23.74
N THR A 152 8.36 20.16 -22.72
CA THR A 152 8.15 21.62 -22.73
C THR A 152 9.46 22.41 -22.86
N TYR A 153 10.52 21.98 -22.17
CA TYR A 153 11.82 22.67 -22.18
C TYR A 153 12.85 22.04 -23.13
N SER A 154 12.42 21.20 -24.08
CA SER A 154 13.33 20.45 -24.99
C SER A 154 14.30 21.34 -25.78
N ASN A 155 13.88 22.55 -26.15
CA ASN A 155 14.69 23.56 -26.88
C ASN A 155 15.19 24.71 -25.97
N SER A 156 14.92 24.66 -24.66
CA SER A 156 15.19 25.74 -23.70
C SER A 156 16.25 25.34 -22.65
N ILE A 157 16.32 26.06 -21.53
CA ILE A 157 17.33 25.89 -20.46
C ILE A 157 17.29 24.47 -19.86
N LYS A 158 18.30 23.65 -20.19
CA LYS A 158 18.41 22.24 -19.77
C LYS A 158 18.52 22.02 -18.26
N TRP A 159 18.85 23.05 -17.47
CA TRP A 159 18.98 22.93 -16.01
C TRP A 159 17.64 22.74 -15.29
N VAL A 160 16.54 23.30 -15.83
CA VAL A 160 15.20 23.21 -15.23
C VAL A 160 14.70 21.76 -15.13
N PRO A 161 14.66 20.95 -16.20
CA PRO A 161 14.19 19.57 -16.11
C PRO A 161 15.12 18.68 -15.25
N ILE A 162 16.43 18.98 -15.19
CA ILE A 162 17.37 18.28 -14.30
C ILE A 162 17.01 18.56 -12.84
N PHE A 163 16.77 19.82 -12.48
CA PHE A 163 16.39 20.21 -11.14
C PHE A 163 15.05 19.58 -10.71
N VAL A 164 14.05 19.60 -11.60
CA VAL A 164 12.75 18.97 -11.36
C VAL A 164 12.88 17.45 -11.16
N SER A 165 13.72 16.79 -11.95
CA SER A 165 13.98 15.35 -11.78
C SER A 165 14.64 15.02 -10.45
N VAL A 166 15.56 15.86 -9.96
CA VAL A 166 16.15 15.73 -8.62
C VAL A 166 15.09 15.91 -7.54
N LEU A 167 14.20 16.90 -7.69
CA LEU A 167 13.13 17.16 -6.73
C LEU A 167 12.10 16.03 -6.68
N ALA A 168 11.83 15.37 -7.81
CA ALA A 168 10.92 14.23 -7.91
C ALA A 168 11.39 13.00 -7.09
N LEU A 169 12.68 12.90 -6.76
CA LEU A 169 13.21 11.83 -5.88
C LEU A 169 12.79 12.01 -4.41
N ALA A 170 12.48 13.23 -3.97
CA ALA A 170 12.11 13.51 -2.59
C ALA A 170 10.85 12.75 -2.13
N PRO A 171 9.70 12.82 -2.83
CA PRO A 171 8.52 12.05 -2.44
C PRO A 171 8.74 10.53 -2.55
N ILE A 172 9.53 10.06 -3.53
CA ILE A 172 9.82 8.63 -3.70
C ILE A 172 10.60 8.09 -2.49
N THR A 173 11.68 8.78 -2.10
CA THR A 173 12.52 8.39 -0.96
C THR A 173 11.79 8.49 0.38
N LEU A 174 10.98 9.52 0.57
CA LEU A 174 10.17 9.68 1.77
C LEU A 174 9.13 8.56 1.90
N PHE A 175 8.47 8.19 0.80
CA PHE A 175 7.44 7.17 0.82
C PHE A 175 8.03 5.74 0.96
N THR A 176 9.17 5.45 0.35
CA THR A 176 9.88 4.17 0.59
C THR A 176 10.33 4.03 2.03
N PHE A 177 10.84 5.10 2.65
CA PHE A 177 11.19 5.11 4.06
C PHE A 177 9.96 4.86 4.96
N LEU A 178 8.81 5.46 4.64
CA LEU A 178 7.56 5.26 5.39
C LEU A 178 6.97 3.86 5.24
N LEU A 179 7.04 3.27 4.04
CA LEU A 179 6.52 1.91 3.80
C LEU A 179 7.48 0.81 4.27
N PHE A 180 8.78 1.11 4.42
CA PHE A 180 9.78 0.15 4.85
C PHE A 180 9.41 -0.63 6.13
N PRO A 181 8.98 0.01 7.24
CA PRO A 181 8.57 -0.74 8.44
C PRO A 181 7.33 -1.62 8.17
N LEU A 182 6.37 -1.15 7.37
CA LEU A 182 5.18 -1.92 7.02
C LEU A 182 5.54 -3.17 6.20
N TRP A 183 6.43 -3.03 5.21
CA TRP A 183 6.94 -4.16 4.43
C TRP A 183 7.77 -5.11 5.29
N SER A 184 8.61 -4.56 6.18
CA SER A 184 9.40 -5.35 7.12
C SER A 184 8.49 -6.20 8.00
N ASP A 185 7.42 -5.65 8.55
CA ASP A 185 6.47 -6.39 9.39
C ASP A 185 5.69 -7.45 8.60
N VAL A 186 5.29 -7.15 7.36
CA VAL A 186 4.59 -8.12 6.50
C VAL A 186 5.52 -9.26 6.09
N VAL A 187 6.75 -8.95 5.68
CA VAL A 187 7.77 -9.95 5.30
C VAL A 187 8.20 -10.75 6.51
N TYR A 188 8.43 -10.09 7.65
CA TYR A 188 8.78 -10.75 8.91
C TYR A 188 7.65 -11.67 9.35
N SER A 189 6.40 -11.21 9.37
CA SER A 189 5.24 -12.05 9.68
C SER A 189 5.12 -13.24 8.72
N ALA A 190 5.29 -13.03 7.41
CA ALA A 190 5.23 -14.09 6.41
C ALA A 190 6.37 -15.11 6.54
N TYR A 191 7.62 -14.68 6.79
CA TYR A 191 8.78 -15.56 6.97
C TYR A 191 8.78 -16.25 8.33
N PHE A 192 8.52 -15.50 9.40
CA PHE A 192 8.54 -15.99 10.78
C PHE A 192 7.36 -16.94 11.04
N CYS A 193 6.15 -16.62 10.55
CA CYS A 193 5.04 -17.59 10.58
C CYS A 193 5.32 -18.82 9.74
N ARG A 194 6.12 -18.76 8.66
CA ARG A 194 6.47 -19.96 7.88
C ARG A 194 7.56 -20.80 8.56
N SER A 195 8.47 -20.18 9.30
CA SER A 195 9.59 -20.82 10.00
C SER A 195 9.17 -21.50 11.32
N ILE A 196 8.36 -20.83 12.15
CA ILE A 196 7.90 -21.38 13.44
C ILE A 196 6.83 -22.47 13.28
N PHE A 197 6.15 -22.54 12.14
CA PHE A 197 5.04 -23.47 11.89
C PHE A 197 5.38 -24.70 11.05
N ARG A 198 6.66 -25.06 10.93
CA ARG A 198 6.96 -26.41 10.47
C ARG A 198 6.57 -27.37 11.60
N PRO A 199 5.57 -28.26 11.44
CA PRO A 199 5.30 -29.26 12.47
C PRO A 199 6.52 -30.19 12.51
N SER A 200 7.29 -30.13 13.60
CA SER A 200 8.26 -31.17 13.91
C SER A 200 7.44 -32.42 14.24
N LYS A 201 7.11 -33.21 13.22
CA LYS A 201 6.70 -34.60 13.40
C LYS A 201 7.89 -35.30 14.04
N HIS A 202 7.78 -35.71 15.30
CA HIS A 202 8.28 -36.98 15.85
C HIS A 202 7.95 -36.99 17.35
N VAL A 203 6.77 -37.52 17.70
CA VAL A 203 6.52 -38.05 19.03
C VAL A 203 6.43 -39.57 18.85
N LEU A 204 7.53 -40.25 19.12
CA LEU A 204 7.62 -41.70 19.26
C LEU A 204 6.89 -42.07 20.55
N TYR A 205 5.73 -42.72 20.44
CA TYR A 205 5.18 -43.50 21.53
C TYR A 205 5.79 -44.90 21.45
N TYR A 206 6.74 -45.18 22.35
CA TYR A 206 7.08 -46.55 22.71
C TYR A 206 6.05 -46.97 23.77
N VAL A 207 5.22 -47.96 23.43
CA VAL A 207 4.38 -48.67 24.39
C VAL A 207 5.19 -49.90 24.76
N ASP A 208 5.71 -49.91 25.99
CA ASP A 208 6.31 -51.10 26.60
C ASP A 208 5.26 -52.21 26.72
N GLY A 209 5.69 -53.43 26.39
CA GLY A 209 4.91 -54.67 26.51
C GLY A 209 4.92 -55.27 27.90
#